data_AF-A0A7S0W8K2-F1
#
_entry.id   AF-A0A7S0W8K2-F1
#
_cell.length_a   1.000
_cell.length_b   1.000
_cell.length_c   1.000
_cell.angle_alpha   90.00
_cell.angle_beta   90.00
_cell.angle_gamma   90.00
#
_symmetry.space_group_name_H-M   'P 1'
#
loop_
_entity.id
_entity.type
_entity.pdbx_description
1 polymer ?
#
loop_
_entity_poly.entity_id
_entity_poly.type
_entity_poly.pdbx_seq_one_letter_code
_entity_poly.pdbx_strand_id
1 'polypeptide(L)'
;VTAHALVKHLAGALSGHYERGREDLRDGFPLRMPESVLALLELVQKMCIGGEVYRRIVCSAVLEDIGISNAKYRPPGAPDARGGVERPLLLEALVRAGTHLSTEMSTLFLQMLFDFDFKREFTRVFIRMYKDFMSTILLLQEHKEIPTRMVDISVQLFSNSVLTVTMIRQERLLSTLFSNVLALCDAQAGGDSSEATVSCEHAVWTKRTYWPVTNDLVNILSHRAVVIEFLMDPQLVLEWLVVIQRFQAMDTHVRQQDVHIEVENRQWTSPFFIELELVMEQLGLLETGLAHSMGPDPEVLADPQALIGSMRQILGM
;
A
#
# COMPACT_ATOMS: atom_id res chain seq x y z
N VAL A 1 -31.58 16.76 2.82
CA VAL A 1 -30.13 16.84 2.47
C VAL A 1 -29.83 15.70 1.51
N THR A 2 -29.32 15.97 0.32
CA THR A 2 -28.95 14.90 -0.63
C THR A 2 -27.71 14.16 -0.11
N ALA A 3 -27.59 12.86 -0.38
CA ALA A 3 -26.41 12.09 0.02
C ALA A 3 -25.11 12.71 -0.51
N HIS A 4 -25.15 13.30 -1.71
CA HIS A 4 -24.06 14.09 -2.27
C HIS A 4 -23.64 15.27 -1.39
N ALA A 5 -24.59 16.07 -0.89
CA ALA A 5 -24.28 17.18 0.01
C ALA A 5 -23.69 16.69 1.34
N LEU A 6 -24.17 15.55 1.85
CA LEU A 6 -23.67 14.94 3.09
C LEU A 6 -22.21 14.48 2.94
N VAL A 7 -21.90 13.72 1.89
CA VAL A 7 -20.53 13.20 1.64
C VAL A 7 -19.57 14.35 1.36
N LYS A 8 -19.99 15.36 0.60
CA LYS A 8 -19.17 16.56 0.36
C LYS A 8 -18.88 17.33 1.64
N HIS A 9 -19.88 17.47 2.52
CA HIS A 9 -19.71 18.09 3.82
C HIS A 9 -18.74 17.29 4.71
N LEU A 10 -18.90 15.96 4.74
CA LEU A 10 -18.00 15.06 5.45
C LEU A 10 -16.55 15.20 4.97
N ALA A 11 -16.30 15.13 3.66
CA ALA A 11 -14.94 15.25 3.13
C ALA A 11 -14.33 16.64 3.37
N GLY A 12 -15.13 17.71 3.28
CA GLY A 12 -14.66 19.05 3.63
C GLY A 12 -14.30 19.18 5.11
N ALA A 13 -15.11 18.62 6.00
CA ALA A 13 -14.84 18.62 7.43
C ALA A 13 -13.60 17.79 7.79
N LEU A 14 -13.44 16.62 7.14
CA LEU A 14 -12.28 15.74 7.28
C LEU A 14 -11.00 16.39 6.76
N SER A 15 -11.04 17.00 5.57
CA SER A 15 -9.88 17.70 5.00
C SER A 15 -9.45 18.88 5.86
N GLY A 16 -10.42 19.70 6.30
CA GLY A 16 -10.13 20.82 7.20
C GLY A 16 -9.59 20.38 8.56
N HIS A 17 -10.01 19.21 9.07
CA HIS A 17 -9.43 18.62 10.27
C HIS A 17 -8.00 18.12 10.02
N TYR A 18 -7.76 17.43 8.90
CA TYR A 18 -6.45 16.91 8.52
C TYR A 18 -5.40 18.03 8.37
N GLU A 19 -5.72 19.10 7.63
CA GLU A 19 -4.78 20.22 7.43
C GLU A 19 -4.43 20.92 8.75
N ARG A 20 -5.41 21.14 9.64
CA ARG A 20 -5.15 21.69 10.98
C ARG A 20 -4.25 20.77 11.81
N GLY A 21 -4.54 19.47 11.81
CA GLY A 21 -3.76 18.52 12.57
C GLY A 21 -2.36 18.28 12.00
N ARG A 22 -2.15 18.49 10.69
CA ARG A 22 -0.84 18.29 10.03
C ARG A 22 0.23 19.23 10.59
N GLU A 23 -0.14 20.44 10.99
CA GLU A 23 0.77 21.39 11.64
C GLU A 23 1.14 20.91 13.07
N ASP A 24 0.20 20.27 13.77
CA ASP A 24 0.35 19.73 15.12
C ASP A 24 1.02 18.33 15.18
N LEU A 25 1.22 17.66 14.03
CA LEU A 25 1.86 16.32 13.96
C LEU A 25 3.27 16.27 14.57
N ARG A 26 3.93 17.42 14.72
CA ARG A 26 5.26 17.51 15.36
C ARG A 26 5.21 17.31 16.88
N ASP A 27 4.07 17.54 17.52
CA ASP A 27 3.92 17.60 18.98
C ASP A 27 3.05 16.48 19.58
N GLY A 28 2.82 15.40 18.83
CA GLY A 28 1.97 14.30 19.29
C GLY A 28 0.49 14.63 19.06
N PHE A 29 0.04 14.39 17.84
CA PHE A 29 -1.31 14.59 17.36
C PHE A 29 -2.38 14.08 18.35
N PRO A 30 -3.35 14.89 18.79
CA PRO A 30 -4.54 14.33 19.40
C PRO A 30 -5.37 13.69 18.27
N LEU A 31 -5.27 12.36 18.15
CA LEU A 31 -5.97 11.48 17.18
C LEU A 31 -7.50 11.54 17.23
N ARG A 32 -8.09 12.47 17.97
CA ARG A 32 -9.53 12.50 18.23
C ARG A 32 -10.22 13.45 17.26
N MET A 33 -10.85 12.87 16.24
CA MET A 33 -11.75 13.61 15.36
C MET A 33 -12.82 14.35 16.17
N PRO A 34 -13.24 15.56 15.73
CA PRO A 34 -14.32 16.29 16.35
C PRO A 34 -15.60 15.44 16.39
N GLU A 35 -16.38 15.55 17.46
CA GLU A 35 -17.64 14.80 17.60
C GLU A 35 -18.60 15.02 16.43
N SER A 36 -18.60 16.22 15.85
CA SER A 36 -19.38 16.55 14.64
C SER A 36 -18.95 15.73 13.42
N VAL A 37 -17.65 15.47 13.25
CA VAL A 37 -17.11 14.65 12.16
C VAL A 37 -17.41 13.18 12.40
N LEU A 38 -17.26 12.71 13.64
CA LEU A 38 -17.61 11.34 14.02
C LEU A 38 -19.10 11.07 13.80
N ALA A 39 -19.99 11.98 14.20
CA ALA A 39 -21.42 11.85 13.98
C ALA A 39 -21.78 11.79 12.48
N LEU A 40 -21.09 12.56 11.64
CA LEU A 40 -21.23 12.50 10.18
C LEU A 40 -20.75 11.15 9.63
N LEU A 41 -19.62 10.64 10.11
CA LEU A 41 -19.10 9.32 9.71
C LEU A 41 -20.06 8.19 10.08
N GLU A 42 -20.54 8.18 11.33
CA GLU A 42 -21.52 7.19 11.79
C GLU A 42 -22.80 7.23 10.96
N LEU A 43 -23.26 8.43 10.59
CA LEU A 43 -24.43 8.58 9.73
C LEU A 43 -24.20 7.95 8.35
N VAL A 44 -23.07 8.24 7.71
CA VAL A 44 -22.73 7.67 6.39
C VAL A 44 -22.52 6.15 6.46
N GLN A 45 -21.89 5.64 7.52
CA GLN A 45 -21.76 4.20 7.75
C GLN A 45 -23.12 3.52 7.93
N LYS A 46 -24.02 4.10 8.75
CA LYS A 46 -25.37 3.57 8.93
C LYS A 46 -26.13 3.52 7.61
N MET A 47 -25.93 4.50 6.73
CA MET A 47 -26.46 4.44 5.36
C MET A 47 -25.86 3.26 4.57
N CYS A 48 -24.55 3.04 4.63
CA CYS A 48 -23.91 1.93 3.91
C CYS A 48 -24.33 0.53 4.43
N ILE A 49 -24.61 0.40 5.74
CA ILE A 49 -25.12 -0.82 6.36
C ILE A 49 -26.61 -1.03 6.05
N GLY A 50 -27.39 0.05 5.99
CA GLY A 50 -28.86 0.03 5.87
C GLY A 50 -29.40 -0.51 4.54
N GLY A 51 -28.54 -0.89 3.59
CA GLY A 51 -28.89 -1.61 2.38
C GLY A 51 -28.07 -1.22 1.16
N GLU A 52 -28.05 -2.11 0.16
CA GLU A 52 -27.29 -1.93 -1.09
C GLU A 52 -27.61 -0.61 -1.80
N VAL A 53 -28.88 -0.18 -1.76
CA VAL A 53 -29.34 1.06 -2.39
C VAL A 53 -28.63 2.28 -1.80
N TYR A 54 -28.59 2.40 -0.48
CA TYR A 54 -27.99 3.55 0.20
C TYR A 54 -26.47 3.56 0.05
N ARG A 55 -25.82 2.39 0.15
CA ARG A 55 -24.38 2.27 -0.15
C ARG A 55 -24.07 2.74 -1.57
N ARG A 56 -24.81 2.29 -2.57
CA ARG A 56 -24.62 2.72 -3.97
C ARG A 56 -24.85 4.21 -4.15
N ILE A 57 -25.80 4.81 -3.43
CA ILE A 57 -26.02 6.26 -3.44
C ILE A 57 -24.80 7.00 -2.87
N VAL A 58 -24.24 6.54 -1.75
CA VAL A 58 -23.03 7.12 -1.16
C VAL A 58 -21.84 6.98 -2.10
N CYS A 59 -21.62 5.78 -2.65
CA CYS A 59 -20.55 5.51 -3.61
C CYS A 59 -20.69 6.37 -4.87
N SER A 60 -21.90 6.45 -5.45
CA SER A 60 -22.17 7.27 -6.63
C SER A 60 -21.93 8.75 -6.35
N ALA A 61 -22.30 9.24 -5.17
CA ALA A 61 -22.00 10.62 -4.78
C ALA A 61 -20.49 10.93 -4.73
N VAL A 62 -19.68 9.96 -4.30
CA VAL A 62 -18.21 10.09 -4.32
C VAL A 62 -17.68 10.06 -5.77
N LEU A 63 -18.22 9.17 -6.60
CA LEU A 63 -17.77 8.95 -7.98
C LEU A 63 -18.19 10.05 -8.96
N GLU A 64 -19.35 10.68 -8.73
CA GLU A 64 -19.84 11.79 -9.57
C GLU A 64 -18.88 12.98 -9.57
N ASP A 65 -18.22 13.25 -8.45
CA ASP A 65 -17.24 14.34 -8.31
C ASP A 65 -15.98 14.10 -9.18
N ILE A 66 -15.67 12.83 -9.48
CA ILE A 66 -14.53 12.44 -10.32
C ILE A 66 -14.93 12.21 -11.78
N GLY A 67 -16.14 12.63 -12.15
CA GLY A 67 -16.66 12.49 -13.51
C GLY A 67 -17.11 11.07 -13.87
N ILE A 68 -17.16 10.15 -12.91
CA ILE A 68 -17.66 8.78 -13.11
C ILE A 68 -19.13 8.78 -12.70
N SER A 69 -19.99 9.14 -13.66
CA SER A 69 -21.44 9.08 -13.47
C SER A 69 -21.92 7.66 -13.75
N ASN A 70 -22.56 7.04 -12.75
CA ASN A 70 -23.24 5.78 -12.94
C ASN A 70 -24.50 6.04 -13.79
N ALA A 71 -24.43 5.79 -15.10
CA ALA A 71 -25.49 6.13 -16.07
C ALA A 71 -26.88 5.56 -15.70
N LYS A 72 -26.93 4.54 -14.84
CA LYS A 72 -28.17 3.93 -14.35
C LYS A 72 -28.97 4.80 -13.36
N TYR A 73 -28.36 5.83 -12.74
CA TYR A 73 -29.00 6.57 -11.65
C TYR A 73 -28.78 8.09 -11.67
N ARG A 74 -28.28 8.65 -12.79
CA ARG A 74 -28.19 10.11 -12.97
C ARG A 74 -29.60 10.70 -12.81
N PRO A 75 -29.86 11.56 -11.81
CA PRO A 75 -31.14 12.24 -11.74
C PRO A 75 -31.31 13.05 -13.03
N PRO A 76 -32.48 12.97 -13.70
CA PRO A 76 -32.69 13.66 -14.97
C PRO A 76 -32.46 15.16 -14.78
N GLY A 77 -31.42 15.70 -15.44
CA GLY A 77 -31.04 17.11 -15.38
C GLY A 77 -29.79 17.48 -14.59
N ALA A 78 -29.02 16.52 -14.05
CA ALA A 78 -27.75 16.85 -13.38
C ALA A 78 -26.72 17.43 -14.40
N PRO A 79 -26.16 18.63 -14.19
CA PRO A 79 -25.17 19.22 -15.08
C PRO A 79 -23.89 18.38 -15.16
N ASP A 80 -23.25 18.31 -16.33
CA ASP A 80 -21.91 17.70 -16.46
C ASP A 80 -20.91 18.54 -15.66
N ALA A 81 -20.42 18.00 -14.55
CA ALA A 81 -19.42 18.64 -13.72
C ALA A 81 -18.03 18.50 -14.36
N ARG A 82 -17.77 19.24 -15.44
CA ARG A 82 -16.40 19.56 -15.87
C ARG A 82 -16.26 21.08 -15.89
N GLY A 83 -15.90 21.64 -14.74
CA GLY A 83 -15.53 23.05 -14.57
C GLY A 83 -14.29 23.13 -13.68
N GLY A 84 -13.19 23.60 -14.26
CA GLY A 84 -11.85 23.51 -13.68
C GLY A 84 -11.63 24.32 -12.41
N VAL A 85 -10.92 23.68 -11.46
CA VAL A 85 -9.86 24.14 -10.55
C VAL A 85 -9.25 22.82 -10.03
N GLU A 86 -7.92 22.71 -9.88
CA GLU A 86 -7.23 21.59 -9.22
C GLU A 86 -7.62 21.50 -7.73
N ARG A 87 -8.83 21.03 -7.43
CA ARG A 87 -9.22 20.59 -6.10
C ARG A 87 -8.99 19.09 -6.04
N PRO A 88 -8.37 18.53 -4.97
CA PRO A 88 -8.33 17.10 -4.80
C PRO A 88 -9.77 16.60 -4.86
N LEU A 89 -9.97 15.65 -5.75
CA LEU A 89 -11.25 15.00 -5.97
C LEU A 89 -11.80 14.48 -4.64
N LEU A 90 -13.12 14.49 -4.45
CA LEU A 90 -13.77 14.12 -3.19
C LEU A 90 -13.22 12.82 -2.56
N LEU A 91 -12.92 11.83 -3.39
CA LEU A 91 -12.31 10.57 -2.99
C LEU A 91 -10.88 10.74 -2.46
N GLU A 92 -10.04 11.53 -3.14
CA GLU A 92 -8.67 11.81 -2.71
C GLU A 92 -8.64 12.60 -1.41
N ALA A 93 -9.51 13.60 -1.27
CA ALA A 93 -9.69 14.35 -0.03
C ALA A 93 -10.10 13.43 1.14
N LEU A 94 -11.00 12.48 0.88
CA LEU A 94 -11.45 11.50 1.87
C LEU A 94 -10.33 10.53 2.28
N VAL A 95 -9.56 10.02 1.32
CA VAL A 95 -8.43 9.11 1.59
C VAL A 95 -7.30 9.85 2.30
N ARG A 96 -6.97 11.08 1.87
CA ARG A 96 -5.95 11.92 2.50
C ARG A 96 -6.26 12.23 3.94
N ALA A 97 -7.49 12.66 4.21
CA ALA A 97 -7.89 12.91 5.58
C ALA A 97 -7.93 11.62 6.42
N GLY A 98 -8.15 10.47 5.77
CA GLY A 98 -8.18 9.15 6.37
C GLY A 98 -6.83 8.43 6.50
N THR A 99 -5.68 9.05 6.26
CA THR A 99 -4.38 8.34 6.32
C THR A 99 -4.02 7.82 7.71
N HIS A 100 -4.60 8.41 8.76
CA HIS A 100 -4.50 7.93 10.13
C HIS A 100 -5.36 6.68 10.40
N LEU A 101 -6.20 6.26 9.43
CA LEU A 101 -7.02 5.06 9.44
C LEU A 101 -7.73 4.83 10.78
N SER A 102 -8.53 5.80 11.24
CA SER A 102 -9.40 5.57 12.40
C SER A 102 -10.32 4.38 12.16
N THR A 103 -10.82 3.77 13.24
CA THR A 103 -11.77 2.65 13.15
C THR A 103 -12.99 3.01 12.30
N GLU A 104 -13.50 4.23 12.44
CA GLU A 104 -14.65 4.72 11.71
C GLU A 104 -14.32 4.89 10.22
N MET A 105 -13.17 5.49 9.90
CA MET A 105 -12.73 5.66 8.52
C MET A 105 -12.48 4.32 7.82
N SER A 106 -11.75 3.40 8.47
CA SER A 106 -11.45 2.09 7.90
C SER A 106 -12.73 1.27 7.69
N THR A 107 -13.65 1.30 8.67
CA THR A 107 -14.95 0.63 8.56
C THR A 107 -15.77 1.18 7.41
N LEU A 108 -15.81 2.52 7.23
CA LEU A 108 -16.52 3.14 6.12
C LEU A 108 -15.91 2.72 4.78
N PHE A 109 -14.59 2.73 4.64
CA PHE A 109 -13.93 2.27 3.42
C PHE A 109 -14.29 0.83 3.10
N LEU A 110 -14.12 -0.11 4.05
CA LEU A 110 -14.47 -1.52 3.88
C LEU A 110 -15.93 -1.71 3.46
N GLN A 111 -16.85 -0.93 4.04
CA GLN A 111 -18.27 -0.95 3.65
C GLN A 111 -18.53 -0.46 2.23
N MET A 112 -17.75 0.50 1.72
CA MET A 112 -17.91 1.02 0.36
C MET A 112 -17.23 0.12 -0.69
N LEU A 113 -16.23 -0.69 -0.33
CA LEU A 113 -15.55 -1.63 -1.25
C LEU A 113 -16.47 -2.70 -1.85
N PHE A 114 -17.68 -2.87 -1.32
CA PHE A 114 -18.70 -3.73 -1.93
C PHE A 114 -19.30 -3.15 -3.22
N ASP A 115 -19.09 -1.87 -3.52
CA ASP A 115 -19.41 -1.27 -4.82
C ASP A 115 -18.20 -1.38 -5.76
N PHE A 116 -18.39 -1.99 -6.92
CA PHE A 116 -17.29 -2.33 -7.83
C PHE A 116 -16.60 -1.11 -8.44
N ASP A 117 -17.36 -0.11 -8.88
CA ASP A 117 -16.81 1.10 -9.48
C ASP A 117 -16.09 1.93 -8.42
N PHE A 118 -16.67 2.03 -7.22
CA PHE A 118 -16.00 2.66 -6.10
C PHE A 118 -14.69 1.94 -5.76
N LYS A 119 -14.72 0.61 -5.63
CA LYS A 119 -13.53 -0.19 -5.31
C LYS A 119 -12.41 0.08 -6.30
N ARG A 120 -12.69 0.07 -7.60
CA ARG A 120 -11.68 0.32 -8.65
C ARG A 120 -11.02 1.67 -8.46
N GLU A 121 -11.79 2.75 -8.32
CA GLU A 121 -11.22 4.10 -8.20
C GLU A 121 -10.56 4.34 -6.83
N PHE A 122 -11.12 3.76 -5.77
CA PHE A 122 -10.50 3.77 -4.45
C PHE A 122 -9.15 3.07 -4.48
N THR A 123 -9.01 1.93 -5.17
CA THR A 123 -7.69 1.27 -5.32
C THR A 123 -6.67 2.18 -5.98
N ARG A 124 -7.05 2.92 -7.03
CA ARG A 124 -6.13 3.86 -7.71
C ARG A 124 -5.66 4.97 -6.78
N VAL A 125 -6.59 5.59 -6.05
CA VAL A 125 -6.26 6.64 -5.08
C VAL A 125 -5.41 6.07 -3.93
N PHE A 126 -5.75 4.89 -3.42
CA PHE A 126 -5.00 4.22 -2.36
C PHE A 126 -3.54 3.99 -2.77
N ILE A 127 -3.28 3.55 -4.01
CA ILE A 127 -1.92 3.37 -4.53
C ILE A 127 -1.16 4.69 -4.60
N ARG A 128 -1.77 5.74 -5.16
CA ARG A 128 -1.14 7.07 -5.24
C ARG A 128 -0.80 7.65 -3.87
N MET A 129 -1.62 7.33 -2.88
CA MET A 129 -1.49 7.79 -1.50
C MET A 129 -0.69 6.84 -0.61
N TYR A 130 -0.16 5.74 -1.16
CA TYR A 130 0.53 4.71 -0.39
C TYR A 130 1.68 5.28 0.45
N LYS A 131 2.45 6.21 -0.14
CA LYS A 131 3.54 6.92 0.55
C LYS A 131 3.05 7.70 1.78
N ASP A 132 1.88 8.31 1.71
CA ASP A 132 1.32 9.09 2.80
C ASP A 132 0.88 8.18 3.96
N PHE A 133 0.34 6.99 3.65
CA PHE A 133 0.08 5.96 4.66
C PHE A 133 1.37 5.49 5.33
N MET A 134 2.39 5.14 4.55
CA MET A 134 3.68 4.70 5.09
C MET A 134 4.35 5.77 5.94
N SER A 135 4.28 7.04 5.51
CA SER A 135 4.79 8.18 6.28
C SER A 135 4.04 8.36 7.60
N THR A 136 2.72 8.14 7.59
CA THR A 136 1.89 8.18 8.79
C THR A 136 2.27 7.04 9.75
N ILE A 137 2.45 5.81 9.27
CA ILE A 137 2.86 4.66 10.09
C ILE A 137 4.27 4.89 10.66
N LEU A 138 5.19 5.42 9.85
CA LEU A 138 6.55 5.76 10.28
C LEU A 138 6.56 6.83 11.38
N LEU A 139 5.67 7.81 11.32
CA LEU A 139 5.53 8.82 12.37
C LEU A 139 4.87 8.27 13.64
N LEU A 140 3.89 7.39 13.49
CA LEU A 140 3.05 6.86 14.55
C LEU A 140 3.41 5.41 14.94
N GLN A 141 4.70 5.09 15.02
CA GLN A 141 5.16 3.69 15.20
C GLN A 141 4.63 2.97 16.46
N GLU A 142 4.17 3.72 17.47
CA GLU A 142 3.55 3.16 18.67
C GLU A 142 2.11 2.66 18.43
N HIS A 143 1.44 3.14 17.37
CA HIS A 143 0.05 2.83 17.06
C HIS A 143 -0.08 1.63 16.11
N LYS A 144 0.05 0.42 16.65
CA LYS A 144 -0.01 -0.85 15.89
C LYS A 144 -1.31 -1.09 15.13
N GLU A 145 -2.40 -0.42 15.51
CA GLU A 145 -3.71 -0.53 14.84
C GLU A 145 -3.73 0.06 13.43
N ILE A 146 -2.92 1.11 13.16
CA ILE A 146 -2.89 1.78 11.86
C ILE A 146 -2.37 0.86 10.75
N PRO A 147 -1.17 0.22 10.88
CA PRO A 147 -0.70 -0.71 9.87
C PRO A 147 -1.64 -1.92 9.71
N THR A 148 -2.26 -2.43 10.80
CA THR A 148 -3.26 -3.51 10.72
C THR A 148 -4.45 -3.11 9.84
N ARG A 149 -5.05 -1.94 10.07
CA ARG A 149 -6.18 -1.46 9.26
C ARG A 149 -5.80 -1.20 7.82
N MET A 150 -4.57 -0.74 7.57
CA MET A 150 -4.05 -0.58 6.21
C MET A 150 -4.05 -1.92 5.49
N VAL A 151 -3.52 -2.97 6.14
CA VAL A 151 -3.51 -4.34 5.62
C VAL A 151 -4.92 -4.88 5.43
N ASP A 152 -5.84 -4.66 6.38
CA ASP A 152 -7.24 -5.11 6.24
C ASP A 152 -7.90 -4.53 4.99
N ILE A 153 -7.64 -3.25 4.69
CA ILE A 153 -8.14 -2.59 3.48
C ILE A 153 -7.42 -3.13 2.24
N SER A 154 -6.09 -3.14 2.23
CA SER A 154 -5.30 -3.49 1.05
C SER A 154 -5.49 -4.95 0.63
N VAL A 155 -5.69 -5.88 1.57
CA VAL A 155 -6.10 -7.26 1.28
C VAL A 155 -7.40 -7.28 0.47
N GLN A 156 -8.40 -6.47 0.83
CA GLN A 156 -9.64 -6.40 0.06
C GLN A 156 -9.41 -5.84 -1.35
N LEU A 157 -8.46 -4.93 -1.53
CA LEU A 157 -8.14 -4.34 -2.84
C LEU A 157 -7.38 -5.31 -3.75
N PHE A 158 -6.32 -5.93 -3.23
CA PHE A 158 -5.33 -6.68 -4.01
C PHE A 158 -5.60 -8.18 -4.10
N SER A 159 -6.63 -8.70 -3.42
CA SER A 159 -7.04 -10.11 -3.55
C SER A 159 -7.64 -10.45 -4.93
N ASN A 160 -8.00 -9.47 -5.75
CA ASN A 160 -8.54 -9.70 -7.10
C ASN A 160 -7.41 -9.56 -8.13
N SER A 161 -7.01 -10.66 -8.77
CA SER A 161 -5.91 -10.67 -9.73
C SER A 161 -6.14 -9.79 -10.96
N VAL A 162 -7.36 -9.72 -11.49
CA VAL A 162 -7.70 -8.89 -12.67
C VAL A 162 -7.55 -7.41 -12.36
N LEU A 163 -8.11 -6.96 -11.23
CA LEU A 163 -7.97 -5.58 -10.78
C LEU A 163 -6.50 -5.26 -10.49
N THR A 164 -5.80 -6.16 -9.80
CA THR A 164 -4.38 -5.97 -9.43
C THR A 164 -3.48 -5.85 -10.65
N VAL A 165 -3.62 -6.72 -11.66
CA VAL A 165 -2.91 -6.60 -12.94
C VAL A 165 -3.20 -5.26 -13.62
N THR A 166 -4.46 -4.80 -13.58
CA THR A 166 -4.84 -3.48 -14.11
C THR A 166 -4.10 -2.37 -13.37
N MET A 167 -4.00 -2.45 -12.03
CA MET A 167 -3.32 -1.45 -11.21
C MET A 167 -1.80 -1.45 -11.40
N ILE A 168 -1.18 -2.61 -11.67
CA ILE A 168 0.23 -2.69 -12.05
C ILE A 168 0.48 -1.88 -13.32
N ARG A 169 -0.35 -2.12 -14.35
CA ARG A 169 -0.20 -1.46 -15.66
C ARG A 169 -0.55 0.03 -15.65
N GLN A 170 -1.59 0.42 -14.91
CA GLN A 170 -2.16 1.78 -14.99
C GLN A 170 -1.69 2.72 -13.87
N GLU A 171 -1.37 2.20 -12.70
CA GLU A 171 -1.03 2.99 -11.50
C GLU A 171 0.35 2.65 -10.93
N ARG A 172 1.16 1.84 -11.66
CA ARG A 172 2.51 1.44 -11.26
C ARG A 172 2.55 0.85 -9.84
N LEU A 173 1.60 -0.04 -9.53
CA LEU A 173 1.42 -0.62 -8.20
C LEU A 173 2.71 -1.19 -7.63
N LEU A 174 3.40 -2.09 -8.35
CA LEU A 174 4.63 -2.73 -7.86
C LEU A 174 5.77 -1.71 -7.68
N SER A 175 6.00 -0.82 -8.65
CA SER A 175 6.97 0.29 -8.50
C SER A 175 6.71 1.12 -7.25
N THR A 176 5.43 1.39 -6.96
CA THR A 176 5.03 2.17 -5.79
C THR A 176 5.41 1.43 -4.51
N LEU A 177 5.12 0.14 -4.42
CA LEU A 177 5.52 -0.67 -3.25
C LEU A 177 7.04 -0.72 -3.09
N PHE A 178 7.80 -0.99 -4.15
CA PHE A 178 9.26 -1.01 -4.11
C PHE A 178 9.86 0.33 -3.69
N SER A 179 9.35 1.44 -4.24
CA SER A 179 9.80 2.78 -3.85
C SER A 179 9.52 3.11 -2.38
N ASN A 180 8.45 2.56 -1.80
CA ASN A 180 8.15 2.73 -0.39
C ASN A 180 9.11 1.92 0.50
N VAL A 181 9.51 0.71 0.08
CA VAL A 181 10.58 -0.03 0.77
C VAL A 181 11.88 0.77 0.76
N LEU A 182 12.27 1.30 -0.41
CA LEU A 182 13.47 2.14 -0.53
C LEU A 182 13.39 3.41 0.33
N ALA A 183 12.22 4.06 0.38
CA ALA A 183 12.01 5.23 1.22
C ALA A 183 12.17 4.92 2.72
N LEU A 184 11.78 3.72 3.17
CA LEU A 184 12.06 3.27 4.54
C LEU A 184 13.56 3.06 4.77
N CYS A 185 14.28 2.54 3.77
CA CYS A 185 15.74 2.46 3.81
C CYS A 185 16.39 3.83 3.93
N ASP A 186 15.88 4.84 3.23
CA ASP A 186 16.44 6.19 3.25
C ASP A 186 16.07 6.95 4.53
N ALA A 187 14.90 6.68 5.11
CA ALA A 187 14.43 7.32 6.35
C ALA A 187 15.34 7.05 7.55
N GLN A 188 16.06 5.91 7.57
CA GLN A 188 17.03 5.62 8.63
C GLN A 188 18.35 6.39 8.47
N ALA A 189 18.68 6.82 7.25
CA ALA A 189 20.00 7.34 6.89
C ALA A 189 20.17 8.85 7.15
N GLY A 190 19.16 9.50 7.76
CA GLY A 190 19.21 10.94 8.07
C GLY A 190 19.26 11.86 6.84
N GLY A 191 18.99 11.34 5.64
CA GLY A 191 18.89 12.12 4.40
C GLY A 191 20.17 12.21 3.54
N ASP A 192 21.33 11.71 4.00
CA ASP A 192 22.62 12.07 3.37
C ASP A 192 23.48 10.89 2.86
N SER A 193 22.94 9.67 2.68
CA SER A 193 23.73 8.57 2.10
C SER A 193 22.92 7.57 1.28
N SER A 194 23.15 7.57 -0.03
CA SER A 194 22.61 6.59 -0.99
C SER A 194 23.25 5.20 -0.86
N GLU A 195 24.37 5.08 -0.12
CA GLU A 195 25.15 3.86 0.05
C GLU A 195 25.16 3.34 1.50
N ALA A 196 24.35 3.91 2.39
CA ALA A 196 24.26 3.39 3.75
C ALA A 196 23.57 2.02 3.76
N THR A 197 24.33 1.00 4.18
CA THR A 197 23.81 -0.31 4.56
C THR A 197 22.67 -0.15 5.56
N VAL A 198 21.64 -0.98 5.43
CA VAL A 198 20.50 -0.99 6.36
C VAL A 198 21.00 -1.28 7.78
N SER A 199 20.72 -0.35 8.69
CA SER A 199 20.95 -0.50 10.12
C SER A 199 19.78 -1.24 10.76
N CYS A 200 19.91 -2.56 10.89
CA CYS A 200 18.83 -3.43 11.39
C CYS A 200 18.35 -3.10 12.82
N GLU A 201 19.12 -2.30 13.58
CA GLU A 201 18.74 -1.79 14.90
C GLU A 201 17.79 -0.59 14.86
N HIS A 202 17.64 0.06 13.69
CA HIS A 202 16.80 1.25 13.56
C HIS A 202 15.31 0.91 13.82
N ALA A 203 14.57 1.85 14.41
CA ALA A 203 13.18 1.65 14.83
C ALA A 203 12.25 1.22 13.68
N VAL A 204 12.55 1.63 12.45
CA VAL A 204 11.84 1.20 11.22
C VAL A 204 11.77 -0.32 11.11
N TRP A 205 12.88 -1.01 11.40
CA TRP A 205 13.00 -2.45 11.23
C TRP A 205 12.57 -3.20 12.48
N THR A 206 13.06 -2.75 13.64
CA THR A 206 12.75 -3.41 14.92
C THR A 206 11.27 -3.33 15.28
N LYS A 207 10.57 -2.27 14.88
CA LYS A 207 9.10 -2.15 15.03
C LYS A 207 8.31 -2.67 13.83
N ARG A 208 8.97 -3.25 12.82
CA ARG A 208 8.35 -3.82 11.61
C ARG A 208 7.44 -2.82 10.89
N THR A 209 7.87 -1.56 10.77
CA THR A 209 7.13 -0.50 10.05
C THR A 209 6.89 -0.88 8.57
N TYR A 210 7.74 -1.74 8.01
CA TYR A 210 7.64 -2.25 6.64
C TYR A 210 6.54 -3.31 6.43
N TRP A 211 5.94 -3.84 7.50
CA TRP A 211 5.02 -4.99 7.42
C TRP A 211 3.81 -4.81 6.48
N PRO A 212 3.17 -3.62 6.38
CA PRO A 212 2.09 -3.43 5.41
C PRO A 212 2.54 -3.65 3.96
N VAL A 213 3.75 -3.19 3.61
CA VAL A 213 4.30 -3.35 2.25
C VAL A 213 4.62 -4.81 1.97
N THR A 214 5.22 -5.53 2.92
CA THR A 214 5.52 -6.95 2.71
C THR A 214 4.25 -7.78 2.59
N ASN A 215 3.24 -7.50 3.41
CA ASN A 215 1.94 -8.16 3.32
C ASN A 215 1.27 -7.93 1.95
N ASP A 216 1.30 -6.69 1.46
CA ASP A 216 0.78 -6.35 0.15
C ASP A 216 1.53 -7.07 -0.97
N LEU A 217 2.87 -7.07 -0.92
CA LEU A 217 3.70 -7.79 -1.90
C LEU A 217 3.39 -9.29 -1.89
N VAL A 218 3.25 -9.91 -0.71
CA VAL A 218 2.90 -11.33 -0.59
C VAL A 218 1.53 -11.61 -1.20
N ASN A 219 0.52 -10.80 -0.86
CA ASN A 219 -0.82 -10.96 -1.41
C ASN A 219 -0.82 -10.79 -2.95
N ILE A 220 -0.15 -9.76 -3.46
CA ILE A 220 -0.09 -9.44 -4.88
C ILE A 220 0.66 -10.52 -5.66
N LEU A 221 1.84 -10.95 -5.20
CA LEU A 221 2.69 -11.94 -5.86
C LEU A 221 2.17 -13.37 -5.70
N SER A 222 1.22 -13.62 -4.80
CA SER A 222 0.51 -14.91 -4.73
C SER A 222 -0.32 -15.19 -6.00
N HIS A 223 -0.67 -14.15 -6.76
CA HIS A 223 -1.41 -14.29 -8.02
C HIS A 223 -0.45 -14.58 -9.17
N ARG A 224 -0.56 -15.76 -9.78
CA ARG A 224 0.24 -16.13 -10.97
C ARG A 224 0.21 -15.09 -12.08
N ALA A 225 -0.95 -14.52 -12.39
CA ALA A 225 -1.08 -13.51 -13.44
C ALA A 225 -0.21 -12.27 -13.15
N VAL A 226 -0.06 -11.90 -11.88
CA VAL A 226 0.82 -10.80 -11.48
C VAL A 226 2.30 -11.18 -11.63
N VAL A 227 2.69 -12.40 -11.25
CA VAL A 227 4.07 -12.86 -11.43
C VAL A 227 4.51 -12.78 -12.89
N ILE A 228 3.63 -13.19 -13.82
CA ILE A 228 3.89 -13.09 -15.26
C ILE A 228 4.06 -11.62 -15.68
N GLU A 229 3.14 -10.73 -15.29
CA GLU A 229 3.24 -9.30 -15.61
C GLU A 229 4.51 -8.65 -15.06
N PHE A 230 4.88 -9.00 -13.83
CA PHE A 230 6.08 -8.50 -13.17
C PHE A 230 7.36 -8.92 -13.92
N LEU A 231 7.49 -10.21 -14.25
CA LEU A 231 8.70 -10.73 -14.89
C LEU A 231 8.81 -10.38 -16.37
N MET A 232 7.68 -10.06 -17.03
CA MET A 232 7.67 -9.57 -18.41
C MET A 232 8.06 -8.10 -18.54
N ASP A 233 8.15 -7.35 -17.44
CA ASP A 233 8.57 -5.95 -17.43
C ASP A 233 10.00 -5.83 -16.86
N PRO A 234 11.03 -5.67 -17.71
CA PRO A 234 12.41 -5.55 -17.26
C PRO A 234 12.64 -4.37 -16.31
N GLN A 235 11.87 -3.29 -16.46
CA GLN A 235 12.01 -2.12 -15.59
C GLN A 235 11.53 -2.44 -14.18
N LEU A 236 10.42 -3.17 -14.02
CA LEU A 236 9.95 -3.62 -12.70
C LEU A 236 10.94 -4.59 -12.05
N VAL A 237 11.51 -5.52 -12.82
CA VAL A 237 12.54 -6.44 -12.32
C VAL A 237 13.76 -5.65 -11.83
N LEU A 238 14.22 -4.65 -12.58
CA LEU A 238 15.33 -3.78 -12.16
C LEU A 238 15.00 -3.00 -10.88
N GLU A 239 13.81 -2.42 -10.78
CA GLU A 239 13.37 -1.70 -9.56
C GLU A 239 13.37 -2.63 -8.34
N TRP A 240 12.94 -3.88 -8.50
CA TRP A 240 12.99 -4.88 -7.44
C TRP A 240 14.42 -5.32 -7.09
N LEU A 241 15.31 -5.49 -8.08
CA LEU A 241 16.72 -5.80 -7.82
C LEU A 241 17.42 -4.68 -7.04
N VAL A 242 17.05 -3.41 -7.27
CA VAL A 242 17.52 -2.28 -6.48
C VAL A 242 17.06 -2.40 -5.02
N VAL A 243 15.82 -2.84 -4.77
CA VAL A 243 15.35 -3.15 -3.41
C VAL A 243 16.21 -4.23 -2.78
N ILE A 244 16.43 -5.36 -3.46
CA ILE A 244 17.26 -6.45 -2.95
C ILE A 244 18.67 -5.97 -2.62
N GLN A 245 19.26 -5.16 -3.49
CA GLN A 245 20.61 -4.62 -3.30
C GLN A 245 20.73 -3.82 -1.98
N ARG A 246 19.69 -3.09 -1.57
CA ARG A 246 19.71 -2.34 -0.29
C ARG A 246 19.77 -3.24 0.95
N PHE A 247 19.30 -4.49 0.84
CA PHE A 247 19.31 -5.47 1.93
C PHE A 247 20.49 -6.45 1.83
N GLN A 248 21.44 -6.23 0.92
CA GLN A 248 22.68 -7.00 0.89
C GLN A 248 23.67 -6.47 1.93
N ALA A 249 24.50 -7.37 2.45
CA ALA A 249 25.55 -7.06 3.42
C ALA A 249 25.04 -6.35 4.69
N MET A 250 23.79 -6.63 5.10
CA MET A 250 23.26 -6.17 6.39
C MET A 250 24.04 -6.77 7.56
N ASP A 251 24.22 -5.97 8.61
CA ASP A 251 24.67 -6.39 9.94
C ASP A 251 25.93 -7.29 9.90
N THR A 252 27.01 -6.77 9.30
CA THR A 252 28.30 -7.47 9.24
C THR A 252 28.90 -7.63 10.63
N HIS A 253 28.96 -8.85 11.14
CA HIS A 253 29.53 -9.14 12.45
C HIS A 253 31.06 -9.26 12.39
N VAL A 254 31.75 -8.67 13.37
CA VAL A 254 33.19 -8.86 13.56
C VAL A 254 33.43 -9.87 14.68
N ARG A 255 34.21 -10.90 14.40
CA ARG A 255 34.55 -11.95 15.36
C ARG A 255 35.37 -11.37 16.52
N GLN A 256 34.87 -11.48 17.75
CA GLN A 256 35.65 -11.22 18.96
C GLN A 256 36.50 -12.46 19.32
N GLN A 257 37.78 -12.28 19.61
CA GLN A 257 38.72 -13.38 19.89
C GLN A 257 39.26 -13.38 21.33
N ASP A 258 39.29 -12.22 22.00
CA ASP A 258 40.03 -12.02 23.26
C ASP A 258 39.15 -11.77 24.49
N VAL A 259 37.82 -11.67 24.32
CA VAL A 259 36.88 -11.39 25.41
C VAL A 259 35.78 -12.45 25.42
N HIS A 260 35.56 -13.07 26.59
CA HIS A 260 34.43 -13.99 26.76
C HIS A 260 33.12 -13.18 26.77
N ILE A 261 32.24 -13.47 25.81
CA ILE A 261 30.89 -12.89 25.76
C ILE A 261 29.98 -13.76 26.64
N GLU A 262 29.63 -13.27 27.83
CA GLU A 262 28.76 -14.00 28.77
C GLU A 262 27.30 -14.10 28.27
N VAL A 263 26.84 -13.12 27.49
CA VAL A 263 25.49 -13.06 26.94
C VAL A 263 25.54 -12.58 25.50
N GLU A 264 25.02 -13.40 24.59
CA GLU A 264 24.91 -13.06 23.17
C GLU A 264 23.79 -12.04 22.95
N ASN A 265 24.10 -10.98 22.19
CA ASN A 265 23.13 -9.97 21.81
C ASN A 265 22.13 -10.57 20.80
N ARG A 266 20.83 -10.63 21.12
CA ARG A 266 19.80 -11.21 20.24
C ARG A 266 19.45 -10.37 19.01
N GLN A 267 20.09 -9.21 18.84
CA GLN A 267 19.85 -8.29 17.73
C GLN A 267 20.20 -8.90 16.36
N TRP A 268 21.06 -9.93 16.32
CA TRP A 268 21.39 -10.70 15.11
C TRP A 268 20.17 -11.29 14.41
N THR A 269 19.02 -11.43 15.09
CA THR A 269 17.79 -11.97 14.51
C THR A 269 17.11 -11.03 13.53
N SER A 270 17.27 -9.70 13.69
CA SER A 270 16.57 -8.70 12.88
C SER A 270 16.93 -8.77 11.40
N PRO A 271 18.22 -8.84 10.99
CA PRO A 271 18.61 -9.03 9.60
C PRO A 271 17.98 -10.26 8.96
N PHE A 272 17.90 -11.40 9.67
CA PHE A 272 17.28 -12.61 9.15
C PHE A 272 15.78 -12.42 8.87
N PHE A 273 15.04 -11.77 9.77
CA PHE A 273 13.62 -11.48 9.54
C PHE A 273 13.40 -10.51 8.37
N ILE A 274 14.26 -9.49 8.26
CA ILE A 274 14.21 -8.53 7.16
C ILE A 274 14.46 -9.26 5.83
N GLU A 275 15.53 -10.03 5.73
CA GLU A 275 15.86 -10.80 4.53
C GLU A 275 14.75 -11.81 4.19
N LEU A 276 14.22 -12.52 5.19
CA LEU A 276 13.16 -13.49 4.99
C LEU A 276 11.89 -12.82 4.43
N GLU A 277 11.42 -11.74 5.05
CA GLU A 277 10.12 -11.11 4.77
C GLU A 277 10.13 -10.14 3.59
N LEU A 278 11.27 -9.50 3.27
CA LEU A 278 11.38 -8.51 2.18
C LEU A 278 12.07 -9.05 0.91
N VAL A 279 12.78 -10.18 1.01
CA VAL A 279 13.50 -10.77 -0.13
C VAL A 279 13.05 -12.19 -0.40
N MET A 280 13.18 -13.10 0.57
CA MET A 280 13.02 -14.53 0.33
C MET A 280 11.57 -14.94 0.09
N GLU A 281 10.61 -14.38 0.81
CA GLU A 281 9.18 -14.63 0.57
C GLU A 281 8.78 -14.26 -0.86
N GLN A 282 9.27 -13.13 -1.37
CA GLN A 282 8.97 -12.62 -2.70
C GLN A 282 9.62 -13.52 -3.75
N LEU A 283 10.88 -13.91 -3.57
CA LEU A 283 11.56 -14.88 -4.42
C LEU A 283 10.79 -16.20 -4.51
N GLY A 284 10.36 -16.75 -3.38
CA GLY A 284 9.60 -18.01 -3.35
C GLY A 284 8.26 -17.93 -4.08
N LEU A 285 7.57 -16.80 -3.99
CA LEU A 285 6.32 -16.56 -4.72
C LEU A 285 6.55 -16.44 -6.23
N LEU A 286 7.64 -15.79 -6.64
CA LEU A 286 8.04 -15.71 -8.05
C LEU A 286 8.38 -17.08 -8.62
N GLU A 287 9.20 -17.86 -7.90
CA GLU A 287 9.54 -19.24 -8.27
C GLU A 287 8.29 -20.11 -8.42
N THR A 288 7.40 -20.05 -7.42
CA THR A 288 6.13 -20.80 -7.46
C THR A 288 5.27 -20.36 -8.64
N GLY A 289 5.12 -19.06 -8.89
CA GLY A 289 4.34 -18.54 -10.02
C GLY A 289 4.90 -18.95 -11.39
N LEU A 290 6.23 -19.05 -11.50
CA LEU A 290 6.94 -19.52 -12.70
C LEU A 290 6.79 -21.03 -12.92
N ALA A 291 6.96 -21.84 -11.87
CA ALA A 291 6.85 -23.30 -11.95
C ALA A 291 5.48 -23.74 -12.48
N HIS A 292 4.41 -23.06 -12.05
CA HIS A 292 3.06 -23.29 -12.57
C HIS A 292 2.86 -22.84 -14.02
N SER A 293 3.77 -22.02 -14.56
CA SER A 293 3.74 -21.50 -15.93
C SER A 293 4.49 -22.37 -16.93
N MET A 294 5.47 -23.14 -16.47
CA MET A 294 6.29 -24.01 -17.32
C MET A 294 5.66 -25.40 -17.58
N GLY A 295 4.52 -25.73 -16.95
CA GLY A 295 3.94 -27.06 -17.03
C GLY A 295 4.88 -28.14 -16.44
N PRO A 296 4.44 -29.40 -16.33
CA PRO A 296 5.32 -30.48 -15.95
C PRO A 296 6.15 -30.91 -17.16
N ASP A 297 7.16 -30.12 -17.55
CA ASP A 297 8.22 -30.59 -18.44
C ASP A 297 9.49 -30.83 -17.59
N PRO A 298 9.78 -32.09 -17.22
CA PRO A 298 10.95 -32.43 -16.40
C PRO A 298 12.29 -32.15 -17.09
N GLU A 299 12.31 -31.78 -18.38
CA GLU A 299 13.54 -31.59 -19.15
C GLU A 299 14.10 -30.16 -19.06
N VAL A 300 13.29 -29.13 -18.77
CA VAL A 300 13.79 -27.73 -18.73
C VAL A 300 14.42 -27.39 -17.38
N LEU A 301 14.04 -28.07 -16.30
CA LEU A 301 14.73 -27.97 -15.00
C LEU A 301 16.06 -28.73 -14.93
N ALA A 302 16.41 -29.51 -15.98
CA ALA A 302 17.63 -30.30 -16.01
C ALA A 302 18.85 -29.53 -16.55
N ASP A 303 18.67 -28.35 -17.15
CA ASP A 303 19.77 -27.54 -17.69
C ASP A 303 19.80 -26.11 -17.11
N PRO A 304 20.58 -25.89 -16.03
CA PRO A 304 20.83 -24.57 -15.46
C PRO A 304 21.36 -23.54 -16.48
N GLN A 305 22.01 -23.98 -17.56
CA GLN A 305 22.56 -23.08 -18.58
C GLN A 305 21.47 -22.48 -19.49
N ALA A 306 20.37 -23.21 -19.74
CA ALA A 306 19.24 -22.73 -20.53
C ALA A 306 18.44 -21.64 -19.79
N LEU A 307 18.28 -21.78 -18.47
CA LEU A 307 17.64 -20.77 -17.63
C LEU A 307 18.50 -19.51 -17.54
N ILE A 308 19.81 -19.65 -17.32
CA ILE A 308 20.76 -18.52 -17.31
C ILE A 308 20.82 -17.84 -18.67
N GLY A 309 20.78 -18.60 -19.78
CA GLY A 309 20.74 -18.06 -21.14
C GLY A 309 19.47 -17.24 -21.41
N SER A 310 18.32 -17.74 -20.97
CA SER A 310 17.04 -17.03 -21.10
C SER A 310 17.00 -15.77 -20.23
N MET A 311 17.53 -15.81 -19.00
CA MET A 311 17.66 -14.65 -18.12
C MET A 311 18.63 -13.61 -18.69
N ARG A 312 19.76 -14.03 -19.27
CA ARG A 312 20.70 -13.12 -19.97
C ARG A 312 20.05 -12.41 -21.14
N GLN A 313 19.27 -13.13 -21.94
CA GLN A 313 18.56 -12.57 -23.08
C GLN A 313 17.47 -11.56 -22.67
N ILE A 314 16.77 -11.81 -21.55
CA ILE A 314 15.79 -10.88 -20.96
C ILE A 314 16.48 -9.66 -20.33
N LEU A 315 17.66 -9.84 -19.75
CA LEU A 315 18.45 -8.78 -19.10
C LEU A 315 19.39 -8.03 -20.05
N GLY A 316 19.40 -8.37 -21.35
CA GLY A 316 20.27 -7.72 -22.35
C GLY A 316 21.77 -7.98 -22.14
N MET A 317 22.13 -9.11 -21.52
CA MET A 317 23.52 -9.56 -21.30
C MET A 317 23.90 -10.74 -22.20
#